data_AF-A0A7X0E4J4-F1
#
_entry.id   AF-A0A7X0E4J4-F1
#
_cell.length_a   1.000
_cell.length_b   1.000
_cell.length_c   1.000
_cell.angle_alpha   90.00
_cell.angle_beta   90.00
_cell.angle_gamma   90.00
#
_symmetry.space_group_name_H-M   'P 1'
#
loop_
_entity.id
_entity.type
_entity.pdbx_description
1 polymer ?
#
loop_
_entity_poly.entity_id
_entity_poly.type
_entity_poly.pdbx_seq_one_letter_code
_entity_poly.pdbx_strand_id
1 'polypeptide(L)'
;MKKWHGTALRAALLVITAYPISVIAAAAPTTYSGVNLLVDGDGEAAACTPDWEAVTTVPGWTVLQGNPSAVCYSVGDFTTPSTPARGNAFIAAGPYGNSALTQTVDVSMASAAIDAGTTTYTLSGWLGGYEYYGAYTQVSATFLDANGLPLGSAAQMPTVTASQRNYSNAFLARSISNTLPKGTRSIMVLVQFLDSPDDSYNDSYADNLSLTLSTPVPAPVLTAPVSTVPKYDHVFLVMMENTSFDQVIGDTTDAPFMNSLANRGTLLMGYSGTYHPSDQNYLAIAGGSNFDEGAIYYPNIHVTTANLGDSLEAVGKTWKGYGQGMGTPCNTTNTYDSEFEADELPFINFTDISNNLPRCQVHLFDTTQLTSDLQSAATTPNFAWLAADDYYDGEAPGDGSSLSLQVQDGWLKQTLQPIFNSPAWTSQRSLLVLTWDESSDPLAFPELGNHIATILVDSQGLVRPGYGSSVSYNHFSTGRTIEQALGLPAFTANDAYATPINDAFAPATPTSTTPTLTATISTVPQGANIVFNYSATSATSSATNWVGIYSAGDTPGSEASVVWQAVPTANGNVAFNTSSLSPGNYTAYFLYNNGYSSLAGPVNFSVSH
;
A
#
# COMPACT_ATOMS: atom_id res chain seq x y z
N MET A 1 2.00 -83.15 -22.77
CA MET A 1 0.68 -83.09 -23.47
C MET A 1 0.07 -81.70 -23.26
N LYS A 2 -0.86 -81.27 -24.13
CA LYS A 2 -1.73 -80.07 -24.01
C LYS A 2 -2.31 -79.92 -22.59
N LYS A 3 -2.70 -78.78 -22.01
CA LYS A 3 -2.94 -77.36 -22.43
C LYS A 3 -2.91 -76.50 -21.12
N TRP A 4 -2.97 -75.17 -21.03
CA TRP A 4 -3.16 -74.07 -21.99
C TRP A 4 -2.44 -72.77 -21.50
N HIS A 5 -3.14 -71.63 -21.35
CA HIS A 5 -2.78 -70.41 -20.60
C HIS A 5 -4.03 -69.90 -19.88
N GLY A 6 -3.89 -69.16 -18.77
CA GLY A 6 -4.99 -68.53 -18.05
C GLY A 6 -4.51 -67.32 -17.24
N THR A 7 -4.63 -66.12 -17.82
CA THR A 7 -4.17 -64.87 -17.23
C THR A 7 -5.11 -64.43 -16.11
N ALA A 8 -4.62 -64.38 -14.86
CA ALA A 8 -5.41 -63.90 -13.73
C ALA A 8 -5.21 -62.39 -13.52
N LEU A 9 -6.23 -61.60 -13.84
CA LEU A 9 -6.31 -60.20 -13.39
C LEU A 9 -6.33 -60.16 -11.85
N ARG A 10 -5.37 -59.46 -11.25
CA ARG A 10 -5.48 -59.04 -9.85
C ARG A 10 -6.21 -57.70 -9.80
N ALA A 11 -7.50 -57.74 -9.45
CA ALA A 11 -8.20 -56.52 -9.06
C ALA A 11 -7.66 -56.06 -7.69
N ALA A 12 -7.07 -54.87 -7.64
CA ALA A 12 -6.72 -54.22 -6.38
C ALA A 12 -8.00 -53.68 -5.74
N LEU A 13 -8.34 -54.19 -4.54
CA LEU A 13 -9.51 -53.73 -3.81
C LEU A 13 -9.19 -52.40 -3.12
N LEU A 14 -9.61 -51.29 -3.72
CA LEU A 14 -9.42 -49.96 -3.15
C LEU A 14 -10.37 -49.79 -1.95
N VAL A 15 -9.85 -49.87 -0.74
CA VAL A 15 -10.61 -49.60 0.49
C VAL A 15 -10.75 -48.08 0.64
N ILE A 16 -11.87 -47.54 0.16
CA ILE A 16 -12.23 -46.13 0.39
C ILE A 16 -12.74 -46.01 1.82
N THR A 17 -11.87 -45.56 2.73
CA THR A 17 -12.28 -45.08 4.05
C THR A 17 -12.98 -43.73 3.89
N ALA A 18 -14.31 -43.76 3.84
CA ALA A 18 -15.11 -42.55 3.86
C ALA A 18 -15.01 -41.89 5.24
N TYR A 19 -14.18 -40.86 5.36
CA TYR A 19 -14.27 -39.92 6.48
C TYR A 19 -15.61 -39.19 6.38
N PRO A 20 -16.40 -39.10 7.47
CA PRO A 20 -17.58 -38.25 7.47
C PRO A 20 -17.15 -36.79 7.32
N ILE A 21 -17.49 -36.18 6.19
CA ILE A 21 -17.39 -34.73 6.01
C ILE A 21 -18.46 -34.11 6.92
N SER A 22 -18.06 -33.76 8.13
CA SER A 22 -18.85 -32.90 9.00
C SER A 22 -18.97 -31.53 8.33
N VAL A 23 -20.06 -31.31 7.61
CA VAL A 23 -20.44 -29.98 7.15
C VAL A 23 -20.77 -29.16 8.39
N ILE A 24 -19.78 -28.41 8.90
CA ILE A 24 -20.03 -27.37 9.88
C ILE A 24 -20.85 -26.31 9.14
N ALA A 25 -22.16 -26.29 9.40
CA ALA A 25 -22.99 -25.19 8.96
C ALA A 25 -22.44 -23.91 9.61
N ALA A 26 -21.95 -22.97 8.79
CA ALA A 26 -21.57 -21.65 9.27
C ALA A 26 -22.78 -21.06 10.01
N ALA A 27 -22.57 -20.58 11.24
CA ALA A 27 -23.63 -19.95 12.00
C ALA A 27 -24.14 -18.74 11.21
N ALA A 28 -25.47 -18.58 11.11
CA ALA A 28 -26.04 -17.40 10.47
C ALA A 28 -25.56 -16.14 11.23
N PRO A 29 -25.11 -15.09 10.52
CA PRO A 29 -24.58 -13.90 11.16
C PRO A 29 -25.66 -13.25 12.04
N THR A 30 -25.31 -13.00 13.31
CA THR A 30 -26.24 -12.43 14.29
C THR A 30 -26.42 -10.94 14.01
N THR A 31 -27.66 -10.55 13.70
CA THR A 31 -28.02 -9.15 13.44
C THR A 31 -28.46 -8.46 14.73
N TYR A 32 -27.95 -7.25 14.95
CA TYR A 32 -28.31 -6.42 16.09
C TYR A 32 -28.52 -4.97 15.62
N SER A 33 -29.41 -4.23 16.29
CA SER A 33 -29.45 -2.77 16.17
C SER A 33 -28.36 -2.15 17.03
N GLY A 34 -27.70 -1.09 16.55
CA GLY A 34 -26.71 -0.36 17.35
C GLY A 34 -25.32 -1.02 17.46
N VAL A 35 -25.02 -2.06 16.69
CA VAL A 35 -23.62 -2.53 16.53
C VAL A 35 -22.82 -1.56 15.68
N ASN A 36 -21.52 -1.46 15.96
CA ASN A 36 -20.59 -0.79 15.06
C ASN A 36 -20.52 -1.58 13.74
N LEU A 37 -20.65 -0.86 12.62
CA LEU A 37 -20.59 -1.37 11.27
C LEU A 37 -19.26 -1.05 10.57
N LEU A 38 -18.33 -0.40 11.27
CA LEU A 38 -16.92 -0.33 10.90
C LEU A 38 -16.17 -1.48 11.58
N VAL A 39 -15.22 -2.09 10.89
CA VAL A 39 -14.21 -2.96 11.50
C VAL A 39 -13.04 -2.09 11.96
N ASP A 40 -12.40 -2.43 13.07
CA ASP A 40 -11.16 -1.79 13.52
C ASP A 40 -11.20 -0.24 13.49
N GLY A 41 -12.34 0.33 13.92
CA GLY A 41 -12.50 1.78 14.05
C GLY A 41 -11.75 2.36 15.26
N ASP A 42 -11.30 1.47 16.14
CA ASP A 42 -10.43 1.65 17.30
C ASP A 42 -8.94 1.35 17.01
N GLY A 43 -8.61 0.74 15.86
CA GLY A 43 -7.22 0.47 15.45
C GLY A 43 -6.50 -0.62 16.29
N GLU A 44 -7.24 -1.37 17.11
CA GLU A 44 -6.72 -2.39 18.03
C GLU A 44 -6.31 -3.70 17.35
N ALA A 45 -6.67 -3.93 16.09
CA ALA A 45 -6.27 -5.12 15.34
C ALA A 45 -4.88 -5.01 14.71
N ALA A 46 -4.30 -3.81 14.68
CA ALA A 46 -2.97 -3.56 14.14
C ALA A 46 -1.86 -3.99 15.11
N ALA A 47 -0.65 -4.18 14.57
CA ALA A 47 0.57 -4.16 15.36
C ALA A 47 0.97 -2.68 15.52
N CYS A 48 0.43 -2.02 16.54
CA CYS A 48 0.68 -0.59 16.75
C CYS A 48 2.17 -0.32 16.97
N THR A 49 2.63 0.84 16.49
CA THR A 49 4.00 1.31 16.68
C THR A 49 4.12 2.21 17.93
N PRO A 50 5.20 2.10 18.73
CA PRO A 50 5.55 3.09 19.75
C PRO A 50 6.22 4.35 19.15
N ASP A 51 6.38 4.39 17.83
CA ASP A 51 7.09 5.43 17.10
C ASP A 51 6.14 6.23 16.18
N TRP A 52 6.26 7.55 16.18
CA TRP A 52 5.51 8.45 15.31
C TRP A 52 6.07 8.51 13.88
N GLU A 53 7.35 8.20 13.69
CA GLU A 53 8.02 8.20 12.38
C GLU A 53 7.74 6.93 11.58
N ALA A 54 7.18 5.89 12.22
CA ALA A 54 6.84 4.62 11.58
C ALA A 54 5.44 4.61 10.95
N VAL A 55 5.38 4.11 9.71
CA VAL A 55 4.16 3.71 9.04
C VAL A 55 3.81 2.29 9.45
N THR A 56 2.56 2.04 9.86
CA THR A 56 2.04 0.69 10.10
C THR A 56 0.79 0.43 9.25
N THR A 57 0.34 -0.81 9.16
CA THR A 57 -0.93 -1.09 8.47
C THR A 57 -2.10 -0.73 9.38
N VAL A 58 -3.18 -0.22 8.80
CA VAL A 58 -4.45 0.06 9.49
C VAL A 58 -5.51 -0.97 9.03
N PRO A 59 -5.69 -2.10 9.73
CA PRO A 59 -6.52 -3.22 9.28
C PRO A 59 -7.96 -2.84 8.93
N GLY A 60 -8.48 -3.45 7.87
CA GLY A 60 -9.88 -3.27 7.44
C GLY A 60 -10.20 -1.92 6.79
N TRP A 61 -9.29 -0.94 6.86
CA TRP A 61 -9.40 0.33 6.14
C TRP A 61 -8.67 0.25 4.79
N THR A 62 -9.26 0.84 3.75
CA THR A 62 -8.56 1.08 2.48
C THR A 62 -7.87 2.43 2.54
N VAL A 63 -6.55 2.45 2.42
CA VAL A 63 -5.77 3.69 2.25
C VAL A 63 -6.04 4.26 0.87
N LEU A 64 -6.41 5.54 0.81
CA LEU A 64 -6.63 6.30 -0.42
C LEU A 64 -5.50 7.30 -0.69
N GLN A 65 -4.80 7.74 0.35
CA GLN A 65 -3.72 8.71 0.32
C GLN A 65 -2.89 8.63 1.60
N GLY A 66 -1.60 8.93 1.48
CA GLY A 66 -0.69 9.13 2.60
C GLY A 66 -0.33 7.83 3.29
N ASN A 67 0.22 7.96 4.50
CA ASN A 67 0.87 6.88 5.23
C ASN A 67 0.29 6.71 6.64
N PRO A 68 -1.05 6.56 6.80
CA PRO A 68 -1.67 6.49 8.10
C PRO A 68 -1.22 5.26 8.89
N SER A 69 -0.98 5.46 10.18
CA SER A 69 -0.44 4.44 11.10
C SER A 69 -1.43 4.11 12.21
N ALA A 70 -1.43 2.86 12.66
CA ALA A 70 -1.89 2.53 14.00
C ALA A 70 -0.74 2.78 15.01
N VAL A 71 -0.96 3.71 15.93
CA VAL A 71 0.04 4.20 16.90
C VAL A 71 -0.37 3.77 18.31
N CYS A 72 0.57 3.34 19.13
CA CYS A 72 0.28 2.89 20.49
C CYS A 72 0.05 4.08 21.44
N TYR A 73 -0.87 3.97 22.39
CA TYR A 73 -1.04 4.95 23.47
C TYR A 73 0.19 5.13 24.39
N SER A 74 1.25 4.33 24.22
CA SER A 74 2.53 4.48 24.93
C SER A 74 3.41 5.62 24.40
N VAL A 75 3.16 6.15 23.20
CA VAL A 75 3.98 7.23 22.60
C VAL A 75 3.89 8.58 23.32
N GLY A 76 2.97 8.72 24.28
CA GLY A 76 2.78 9.96 25.03
C GLY A 76 1.58 9.92 25.97
N ASP A 77 1.38 11.01 26.70
CA ASP A 77 0.22 11.20 27.56
C ASP A 77 -0.95 11.81 26.79
N PHE A 78 -2.08 11.07 26.72
CA PHE A 78 -3.30 11.51 26.05
C PHE A 78 -4.49 11.57 27.01
N THR A 79 -5.20 12.69 27.01
CA THR A 79 -6.52 12.78 27.65
C THR A 79 -7.57 12.12 26.77
N THR A 80 -8.23 11.08 27.24
CA THR A 80 -9.28 10.36 26.49
C THR A 80 -10.66 10.49 27.15
N PRO A 81 -11.76 10.36 26.39
CA PRO A 81 -13.08 10.12 26.96
C PRO A 81 -13.11 8.83 27.79
N SER A 82 -14.09 8.71 28.69
CA SER A 82 -14.21 7.59 29.63
C SER A 82 -15.15 6.47 29.17
N THR A 83 -15.80 6.61 28.02
CA THR A 83 -16.68 5.58 27.44
C THR A 83 -16.65 5.68 25.91
N PRO A 84 -16.31 4.60 25.18
CA PRO A 84 -15.75 3.33 25.67
C PRO A 84 -14.45 3.51 26.48
N ALA A 85 -13.92 2.43 27.08
CA ALA A 85 -12.59 2.51 27.67
C ALA A 85 -11.55 2.55 26.53
N ARG A 86 -10.52 3.38 26.64
CA ARG A 86 -9.41 3.38 25.66
C ARG A 86 -8.75 1.99 25.60
N GLY A 87 -8.32 1.58 24.42
CA GLY A 87 -7.53 0.38 24.23
C GLY A 87 -6.02 0.66 24.35
N ASN A 88 -5.22 -0.02 23.53
CA ASN A 88 -3.78 0.12 23.44
C ASN A 88 -3.32 1.03 22.29
N ALA A 89 -4.16 1.24 21.27
CA ALA A 89 -3.81 1.89 20.01
C ALA A 89 -4.82 2.98 19.60
N PHE A 90 -4.49 3.72 18.55
CA PHE A 90 -5.37 4.63 17.82
C PHE A 90 -4.84 4.82 16.39
N ILE A 91 -5.63 5.42 15.50
CA ILE A 91 -5.25 5.68 14.10
C ILE A 91 -4.76 7.13 13.98
N ALA A 92 -3.55 7.32 13.46
CA ALA A 92 -2.95 8.63 13.20
C ALA A 92 -2.84 8.92 11.69
N ALA A 93 -2.60 10.20 11.36
CA ALA A 93 -2.25 10.63 10.00
C ALA A 93 -1.00 9.94 9.45
N GLY A 94 -0.06 9.57 10.34
CA GLY A 94 1.26 9.10 9.98
C GLY A 94 2.26 10.24 9.73
N PRO A 95 3.53 9.91 9.45
CA PRO A 95 4.63 10.88 9.45
C PRO A 95 4.66 11.84 8.26
N TYR A 96 4.05 11.47 7.12
CA TYR A 96 4.20 12.18 5.85
C TYR A 96 2.91 12.88 5.41
N GLY A 97 2.47 13.86 6.20
CA GLY A 97 1.40 14.79 5.85
C GLY A 97 -0.02 14.21 5.82
N ASN A 98 -0.82 14.63 4.83
CA ASN A 98 -2.26 14.34 4.78
C ASN A 98 -2.56 12.90 4.35
N SER A 99 -3.33 12.20 5.18
CA SER A 99 -3.75 10.81 4.93
C SER A 99 -5.27 10.66 4.81
N ALA A 100 -5.72 9.67 4.03
CA ALA A 100 -7.14 9.38 3.87
C ALA A 100 -7.43 7.87 3.87
N LEU A 101 -8.41 7.47 4.66
CA LEU A 101 -8.87 6.09 4.85
C LEU A 101 -10.35 5.96 4.52
N THR A 102 -10.76 4.84 3.92
CA THR A 102 -12.18 4.56 3.68
C THR A 102 -12.60 3.13 4.06
N GLN A 103 -13.84 2.99 4.51
CA GLN A 103 -14.56 1.72 4.62
C GLN A 103 -15.94 1.86 3.97
N THR A 104 -16.35 0.85 3.19
CA THR A 104 -17.69 0.80 2.60
C THR A 104 -18.50 -0.33 3.21
N VAL A 105 -19.56 0.03 3.92
CA VAL A 105 -20.47 -0.88 4.63
C VAL A 105 -21.64 -1.25 3.74
N ASP A 106 -21.88 -2.53 3.49
CA ASP A 106 -23.13 -3.02 2.87
C ASP A 106 -24.26 -3.06 3.90
N VAL A 107 -25.33 -2.34 3.63
CA VAL A 107 -26.56 -2.26 4.45
C VAL A 107 -27.79 -2.81 3.71
N SER A 108 -27.60 -3.48 2.57
CA SER A 108 -28.66 -4.00 1.70
C SER A 108 -29.62 -4.96 2.40
N MET A 109 -29.16 -5.70 3.42
CA MET A 109 -30.03 -6.58 4.23
C MET A 109 -31.06 -5.80 5.07
N ALA A 110 -30.80 -4.52 5.37
CA ALA A 110 -31.76 -3.64 6.04
C ALA A 110 -32.65 -2.84 5.07
N SER A 111 -32.50 -3.03 3.74
CA SER A 111 -33.18 -2.27 2.69
C SER A 111 -34.67 -1.99 2.94
N ALA A 112 -35.45 -2.98 3.38
CA ALA A 112 -36.88 -2.79 3.68
C ALA A 112 -37.16 -1.74 4.78
N ALA A 113 -36.33 -1.68 5.83
CA ALA A 113 -36.44 -0.68 6.89
C ALA A 113 -35.91 0.70 6.45
N ILE A 114 -34.87 0.71 5.62
CA ILE A 114 -34.28 1.92 5.02
C ILE A 114 -35.30 2.58 4.09
N ASP A 115 -35.91 1.83 3.18
CA ASP A 115 -36.86 2.33 2.17
C ASP A 115 -38.19 2.80 2.79
N ALA A 116 -38.56 2.25 3.96
CA ALA A 116 -39.65 2.78 4.78
C ALA A 116 -39.38 4.23 5.22
N GLY A 117 -38.12 4.62 5.43
CA GLY A 117 -37.70 5.98 5.82
C GLY A 117 -37.72 6.25 7.32
N THR A 118 -37.79 5.20 8.14
CA THR A 118 -37.79 5.30 9.61
C THR A 118 -36.44 4.95 10.24
N THR A 119 -35.49 4.43 9.45
CA THR A 119 -34.13 4.10 9.92
C THR A 119 -33.31 5.37 10.11
N THR A 120 -32.68 5.51 11.27
CA THR A 120 -31.63 6.50 11.53
C THR A 120 -30.26 5.82 11.57
N TYR A 121 -29.22 6.59 11.33
CA TYR A 121 -27.84 6.20 11.61
C TYR A 121 -27.24 7.12 12.68
N THR A 122 -26.20 6.64 13.34
CA THR A 122 -25.28 7.45 14.15
C THR A 122 -23.87 7.21 13.65
N LEU A 123 -23.17 8.28 13.28
CA LEU A 123 -21.73 8.29 13.03
C LEU A 123 -21.07 8.99 14.22
N SER A 124 -20.09 8.35 14.85
CA SER A 124 -19.39 8.85 16.03
C SER A 124 -17.93 8.44 16.02
N GLY A 125 -17.12 9.12 16.83
CA GLY A 125 -15.72 8.78 17.03
C GLY A 125 -15.08 9.65 18.09
N TRP A 126 -13.87 9.31 18.46
CA TRP A 126 -12.98 10.18 19.21
C TRP A 126 -12.01 10.82 18.23
N LEU A 127 -12.01 12.15 18.14
CA LEU A 127 -11.09 12.89 17.27
C LEU A 127 -10.14 13.71 18.14
N GLY A 128 -8.90 13.85 17.72
CA GLY A 128 -7.88 14.58 18.46
C GLY A 128 -6.83 15.21 17.58
N GLY A 129 -5.74 15.64 18.22
CA GLY A 129 -4.56 16.22 17.59
C GLY A 129 -3.55 16.63 18.64
N TYR A 130 -2.31 16.91 18.25
CA TYR A 130 -1.23 17.23 19.18
C TYR A 130 -1.22 18.70 19.63
N GLU A 131 -0.81 18.94 20.88
CA GLU A 131 -0.65 20.22 21.59
C GLU A 131 -1.40 21.42 20.98
N TYR A 132 -0.68 22.37 20.38
CA TYR A 132 -1.23 23.58 19.78
C TYR A 132 -1.37 23.50 18.25
N TYR A 133 -0.88 22.42 17.63
CA TYR A 133 -0.90 22.21 16.19
C TYR A 133 -2.32 22.15 15.65
N GLY A 134 -2.49 22.69 14.44
CA GLY A 134 -3.79 22.98 13.86
C GLY A 134 -4.48 21.79 13.20
N ALA A 135 -3.72 20.72 12.91
CA ALA A 135 -4.21 19.55 12.20
C ALA A 135 -5.44 18.91 12.86
N TYR A 136 -6.35 18.40 12.03
CA TYR A 136 -7.65 17.89 12.46
C TYR A 136 -8.13 16.72 11.59
N THR A 137 -8.86 15.79 12.20
CA THR A 137 -9.53 14.72 11.45
C THR A 137 -10.94 15.15 11.04
N GLN A 138 -11.28 14.95 9.77
CA GLN A 138 -12.66 15.00 9.26
C GLN A 138 -13.16 13.58 9.00
N VAL A 139 -14.30 13.21 9.59
CA VAL A 139 -14.99 11.94 9.30
C VAL A 139 -16.32 12.23 8.62
N SER A 140 -16.61 11.52 7.54
CA SER A 140 -17.81 11.71 6.73
C SER A 140 -18.46 10.38 6.35
N ALA A 141 -19.77 10.40 6.07
CA ALA A 141 -20.52 9.26 5.55
C ALA A 141 -21.27 9.64 4.27
N THR A 142 -20.98 8.94 3.17
CA THR A 142 -21.69 9.07 1.89
C THR A 142 -22.63 7.87 1.72
N PHE A 143 -23.91 8.15 1.48
CA PHE A 143 -24.96 7.13 1.33
C PHE A 143 -25.15 6.80 -0.15
N LEU A 144 -24.95 5.55 -0.53
CA LEU A 144 -24.91 5.10 -1.92
C LEU A 144 -26.12 4.21 -2.25
N ASP A 145 -26.65 4.35 -3.45
CA ASP A 145 -27.74 3.52 -3.97
C ASP A 145 -27.24 2.14 -4.47
N ALA A 146 -28.14 1.34 -5.06
CA ALA A 146 -27.81 0.03 -5.62
C ALA A 146 -26.81 0.06 -6.81
N ASN A 147 -26.55 1.23 -7.38
CA ASN A 147 -25.60 1.45 -8.47
C ASN A 147 -24.29 2.10 -7.99
N GLY A 148 -24.14 2.34 -6.68
CA GLY A 148 -23.00 3.06 -6.10
C GLY A 148 -23.08 4.58 -6.25
N LEU A 149 -24.25 5.16 -6.57
CA LEU A 149 -24.44 6.59 -6.75
C LEU A 149 -24.86 7.28 -5.44
N PRO A 150 -24.29 8.46 -5.09
CA PRO A 150 -24.70 9.20 -3.89
C PRO A 150 -26.17 9.63 -3.88
N LEU A 151 -26.84 9.38 -2.76
CA LEU A 151 -28.25 9.72 -2.49
C LEU A 151 -28.44 11.10 -1.82
N GLY A 152 -27.47 11.99 -2.00
CA GLY A 152 -27.43 13.33 -1.41
C GLY A 152 -26.00 13.76 -1.07
N SER A 153 -25.88 14.86 -0.33
CA SER A 153 -24.60 15.30 0.24
C SER A 153 -24.12 14.32 1.32
N ALA A 154 -22.79 14.16 1.43
CA ALA A 154 -22.19 13.41 2.52
C ALA A 154 -22.53 14.06 3.88
N ALA A 155 -22.75 13.24 4.90
CA ALA A 155 -22.91 13.70 6.27
C ALA A 155 -21.55 13.89 6.92
N GLN A 156 -21.28 15.09 7.44
CA GLN A 156 -20.00 15.46 8.04
C GLN A 156 -20.10 15.45 9.57
N MET A 157 -19.21 14.71 10.25
CA MET A 157 -19.09 14.76 11.69
C MET A 157 -18.33 16.03 12.11
N PRO A 158 -18.75 16.77 13.16
CA PRO A 158 -17.99 17.93 13.63
C PRO A 158 -16.57 17.57 14.04
N THR A 159 -15.61 18.38 13.61
CA THR A 159 -14.17 18.19 13.87
C THR A 159 -13.77 18.59 15.29
N VAL A 160 -12.47 18.53 15.58
CA VAL A 160 -11.85 18.94 16.85
C VAL A 160 -10.75 19.95 16.55
N THR A 161 -10.78 21.11 17.19
CA THR A 161 -9.73 22.14 17.08
C THR A 161 -8.76 22.09 18.27
N ALA A 162 -7.53 22.58 18.10
CA ALA A 162 -6.56 22.73 19.20
C ALA A 162 -7.14 23.51 20.41
N SER A 163 -7.93 24.56 20.14
CA SER A 163 -8.61 25.33 21.20
C SER A 163 -9.67 24.52 21.96
N GLN A 164 -10.39 23.60 21.30
CA GLN A 164 -11.32 22.69 21.97
C GLN A 164 -10.59 21.63 22.82
N ARG A 165 -9.38 21.24 22.41
CA ARG A 165 -8.45 20.39 23.19
C ARG A 165 -7.76 21.13 24.34
N ASN A 166 -8.02 22.42 24.53
CA ASN A 166 -7.28 23.32 25.43
C ASN A 166 -5.75 23.29 25.18
N TYR A 167 -5.33 23.16 23.92
CA TYR A 167 -3.93 23.10 23.49
C TYR A 167 -3.16 21.92 24.11
N SER A 168 -3.79 20.74 24.20
CA SER A 168 -3.22 19.52 24.80
C SER A 168 -3.48 18.27 23.96
N ASN A 169 -2.69 17.22 24.19
CA ASN A 169 -2.86 15.92 23.56
C ASN A 169 -4.15 15.28 24.10
N ALA A 170 -5.23 15.39 23.34
CA ALA A 170 -6.56 15.05 23.81
C ALA A 170 -7.48 14.56 22.69
N PHE A 171 -8.15 13.45 22.97
CA PHE A 171 -9.27 12.93 22.20
C PHE A 171 -10.57 13.54 22.75
N LEU A 172 -11.43 14.04 21.87
CA LEU A 172 -12.78 14.49 22.21
C LEU A 172 -13.81 13.68 21.42
N ALA A 173 -14.82 13.17 22.13
CA ALA A 173 -15.92 12.48 21.49
C ALA A 173 -16.71 13.44 20.58
N ARG A 174 -17.05 12.96 19.38
CA ARG A 174 -17.87 13.63 18.37
C ARG A 174 -18.92 12.66 17.85
N SER A 175 -20.09 13.17 17.46
CA SER A 175 -21.15 12.36 16.88
C SER A 175 -22.16 13.20 16.09
N ILE A 176 -22.78 12.55 15.12
CA ILE A 176 -23.97 13.01 14.42
C ILE A 176 -24.98 11.86 14.32
N SER A 177 -26.27 12.19 14.33
CA SER A 177 -27.34 11.21 14.11
C SER A 177 -28.43 11.84 13.25
N ASN A 178 -28.77 11.20 12.14
CA ASN A 178 -29.81 11.66 11.20
C ASN A 178 -30.61 10.47 10.65
N THR A 179 -31.72 10.76 9.97
CA THR A 179 -32.44 9.76 9.16
C THR A 179 -31.55 9.30 8.00
N LEU A 180 -31.50 8.00 7.75
CA LEU A 180 -30.77 7.43 6.62
C LEU A 180 -31.57 7.64 5.31
N PRO A 181 -30.94 8.05 4.19
CA PRO A 181 -31.65 8.24 2.93
C PRO A 181 -32.33 6.95 2.43
N LYS A 182 -33.54 7.08 1.87
CA LYS A 182 -34.25 5.96 1.23
C LYS A 182 -33.47 5.47 0.02
N GLY A 183 -33.47 4.16 -0.22
CA GLY A 183 -32.72 3.55 -1.32
C GLY A 183 -31.25 3.26 -1.02
N THR A 184 -30.72 3.67 0.15
CA THR A 184 -29.33 3.36 0.55
C THR A 184 -29.11 1.86 0.55
N ARG A 185 -28.01 1.41 -0.06
CA ARG A 185 -27.54 0.02 -0.10
C ARG A 185 -26.13 -0.13 0.45
N SER A 186 -25.28 0.88 0.29
CA SER A 186 -24.01 0.95 1.03
C SER A 186 -23.76 2.34 1.61
N ILE A 187 -22.89 2.39 2.61
CA ILE A 187 -22.47 3.62 3.29
C ILE A 187 -20.94 3.64 3.25
N MET A 188 -20.37 4.60 2.51
CA MET A 188 -18.93 4.82 2.47
C MET A 188 -18.57 5.82 3.58
N VAL A 189 -17.81 5.36 4.58
CA VAL A 189 -17.22 6.21 5.61
C VAL A 189 -15.80 6.57 5.20
N LEU A 190 -15.56 7.87 5.04
CA LEU A 190 -14.26 8.45 4.68
C LEU A 190 -13.72 9.19 5.90
N VAL A 191 -12.50 8.86 6.31
CA VAL A 191 -11.70 9.54 7.33
C VAL A 191 -10.58 10.27 6.61
N GLN A 192 -10.41 11.55 6.89
CA GLN A 192 -9.32 12.37 6.35
C GLN A 192 -8.59 13.03 7.51
N PHE A 193 -7.27 12.85 7.54
CA PHE A 193 -6.34 13.52 8.44
C PHE A 193 -5.79 14.73 7.68
N LEU A 194 -6.07 15.94 8.19
CA LEU A 194 -5.93 17.18 7.43
C LEU A 194 -5.12 18.24 8.18
N ASP A 195 -4.14 18.83 7.49
CA ASP A 195 -3.38 19.98 7.95
C ASP A 195 -4.28 21.21 8.18
N SER A 196 -3.78 22.14 9.00
CA SER A 196 -4.38 23.47 9.10
C SER A 196 -3.79 24.39 8.02
N PRO A 197 -4.56 25.35 7.48
CA PRO A 197 -4.00 26.44 6.66
C PRO A 197 -2.89 27.25 7.35
N ASP A 198 -2.82 27.21 8.68
CA ASP A 198 -1.82 27.92 9.50
C ASP A 198 -0.58 27.07 9.85
N ASP A 199 -0.58 25.76 9.54
CA ASP A 199 0.36 24.78 10.11
C ASP A 199 0.37 23.46 9.30
N SER A 200 1.53 23.13 8.71
CA SER A 200 1.72 22.05 7.73
C SER A 200 2.25 20.74 8.34
N TYR A 201 1.98 20.47 9.61
CA TYR A 201 2.40 19.27 10.32
C TYR A 201 1.19 18.48 10.82
N ASN A 202 1.05 17.22 10.37
CA ASN A 202 -0.20 16.48 10.52
C ASN A 202 -0.22 15.55 11.74
N ASP A 203 -0.29 16.10 12.94
CA ASP A 203 -0.48 15.28 14.14
C ASP A 203 -1.95 14.97 14.43
N SER A 204 -2.82 14.87 13.41
CA SER A 204 -4.23 14.55 13.65
C SER A 204 -4.44 13.05 13.83
N TYR A 205 -5.34 12.69 14.74
CA TYR A 205 -5.57 11.29 15.11
C TYR A 205 -7.02 11.03 15.52
N ALA A 206 -7.45 9.78 15.32
CA ALA A 206 -8.79 9.31 15.59
C ALA A 206 -8.80 7.91 16.21
N ASP A 207 -9.79 7.66 17.04
CA ASP A 207 -10.00 6.39 17.75
C ASP A 207 -11.52 6.15 17.90
N ASN A 208 -11.91 4.91 18.19
CA ASN A 208 -13.27 4.50 18.51
C ASN A 208 -14.32 4.97 17.48
N LEU A 209 -13.92 5.00 16.21
CA LEU A 209 -14.75 5.33 15.06
C LEU A 209 -15.89 4.31 14.94
N SER A 210 -17.12 4.79 14.84
CA SER A 210 -18.29 3.95 14.86
C SER A 210 -19.43 4.47 13.98
N LEU A 211 -19.94 3.58 13.13
CA LEU A 211 -21.17 3.77 12.38
C LEU A 211 -22.20 2.75 12.89
N THR A 212 -23.35 3.21 13.35
CA THR A 212 -24.43 2.32 13.83
C THR A 212 -25.76 2.66 13.16
N LEU A 213 -26.63 1.66 12.96
CA LEU A 213 -28.01 1.87 12.51
C LEU A 213 -29.03 1.51 13.61
N SER A 214 -30.17 2.20 13.58
CA SER A 214 -31.34 1.91 14.44
C SER A 214 -32.11 0.65 14.02
N THR A 215 -31.71 -0.01 12.93
CA THR A 215 -32.29 -1.25 12.40
C THR A 215 -31.24 -2.37 12.43
N PRO A 216 -31.61 -3.65 12.62
CA PRO A 216 -30.63 -4.73 12.67
C PRO A 216 -29.84 -4.93 11.38
N VAL A 217 -28.52 -4.94 11.50
CA VAL A 217 -27.53 -5.31 10.48
C VAL A 217 -26.52 -6.26 11.17
N PRO A 218 -25.84 -7.18 10.45
CA PRO A 218 -24.73 -7.91 11.05
C PRO A 218 -23.62 -6.96 11.50
N ALA A 219 -22.96 -7.28 12.61
CA ALA A 219 -21.63 -6.76 12.83
C ALA A 219 -20.70 -7.31 11.72
N PRO A 220 -19.88 -6.47 11.07
CA PRO A 220 -18.86 -6.95 10.15
C PRO A 220 -17.77 -7.71 10.93
N VAL A 221 -16.99 -8.51 10.22
CA VAL A 221 -15.85 -9.23 10.76
C VAL A 221 -14.61 -8.77 10.01
N LEU A 222 -13.56 -8.40 10.74
CA LEU A 222 -12.28 -8.06 10.12
C LEU A 222 -11.72 -9.28 9.40
N THR A 223 -11.33 -9.11 8.14
CA THR A 223 -10.72 -10.16 7.32
C THR A 223 -9.48 -9.63 6.62
N ALA A 224 -8.42 -10.43 6.59
CA ALA A 224 -7.25 -10.17 5.76
C ALA A 224 -7.65 -9.94 4.29
N PRO A 225 -7.04 -8.99 3.57
CA PRO A 225 -7.33 -8.78 2.16
C PRO A 225 -7.11 -10.05 1.34
N VAL A 226 -8.05 -10.35 0.44
CA VAL A 226 -7.99 -11.53 -0.42
C VAL A 226 -6.85 -11.35 -1.43
N SER A 227 -5.95 -12.32 -1.51
CA SER A 227 -4.89 -12.32 -2.52
C SER A 227 -5.34 -12.97 -3.83
N THR A 228 -5.04 -12.32 -4.95
CA THR A 228 -5.08 -12.86 -6.31
C THR A 228 -3.67 -13.01 -6.90
N VAL A 229 -2.62 -12.83 -6.10
CA VAL A 229 -1.21 -12.97 -6.51
C VAL A 229 -0.95 -14.41 -6.98
N PRO A 230 -0.46 -14.62 -8.21
CA PRO A 230 -0.10 -15.94 -8.70
C PRO A 230 0.99 -16.60 -7.85
N LYS A 231 0.99 -17.94 -7.77
CA LYS A 231 2.15 -18.65 -7.19
C LYS A 231 3.32 -18.63 -8.16
N TYR A 232 4.50 -18.26 -7.62
CA TYR A 232 5.79 -18.21 -8.29
C TYR A 232 6.74 -19.28 -7.73
N ASP A 233 7.62 -19.77 -8.59
CA ASP A 233 8.71 -20.68 -8.23
C ASP A 233 9.88 -19.90 -7.60
N HIS A 234 10.15 -18.71 -8.13
CA HIS A 234 11.23 -17.81 -7.71
C HIS A 234 10.72 -16.36 -7.61
N VAL A 235 11.13 -15.65 -6.56
CA VAL A 235 10.93 -14.20 -6.42
C VAL A 235 12.28 -13.54 -6.19
N PHE A 236 12.60 -12.54 -7.01
CA PHE A 236 13.75 -11.68 -6.87
C PHE A 236 13.24 -10.32 -6.38
N LEU A 237 13.73 -9.87 -5.22
CA LEU A 237 13.53 -8.52 -4.71
C LEU A 237 14.85 -7.77 -4.85
N VAL A 238 14.79 -6.59 -5.44
CA VAL A 238 15.86 -5.59 -5.38
C VAL A 238 15.32 -4.40 -4.59
N MET A 239 16.05 -4.00 -3.56
CA MET A 239 15.90 -2.71 -2.90
C MET A 239 17.07 -1.82 -3.33
N MET A 240 16.82 -0.53 -3.37
CA MET A 240 17.70 0.55 -3.85
C MET A 240 17.45 1.74 -2.92
N GLU A 241 18.36 2.70 -2.83
CA GLU A 241 18.33 3.70 -1.77
C GLU A 241 17.83 5.08 -2.21
N ASN A 242 17.21 5.80 -1.28
CA ASN A 242 17.18 7.27 -1.22
C ASN A 242 16.83 7.98 -2.55
N THR A 243 15.77 7.53 -3.24
CA THR A 243 15.39 8.06 -4.56
C THR A 243 13.87 8.20 -4.74
N SER A 244 13.43 9.43 -4.97
CA SER A 244 12.03 9.82 -5.16
C SER A 244 11.45 9.31 -6.48
N PHE A 245 10.14 9.01 -6.50
CA PHE A 245 9.43 8.49 -7.68
C PHE A 245 9.65 9.34 -8.95
N ASP A 246 9.61 10.66 -8.83
CA ASP A 246 9.68 11.61 -9.94
C ASP A 246 11.11 11.87 -10.45
N GLN A 247 12.13 11.50 -9.67
CA GLN A 247 13.53 11.43 -10.12
C GLN A 247 13.72 10.24 -11.07
N VAL A 248 13.14 9.06 -10.75
CA VAL A 248 13.28 7.85 -11.59
C VAL A 248 12.32 7.86 -12.79
N ILE A 249 11.03 8.06 -12.55
CA ILE A 249 9.98 7.75 -13.52
C ILE A 249 9.78 8.91 -14.50
N GLY A 250 10.16 8.67 -15.75
CA GLY A 250 10.15 9.65 -16.83
C GLY A 250 11.56 10.02 -17.30
N ASP A 251 12.60 9.84 -16.49
CA ASP A 251 13.98 10.09 -16.92
C ASP A 251 14.53 8.93 -17.76
N THR A 252 14.25 8.99 -19.06
CA THR A 252 14.83 8.07 -20.05
C THR A 252 16.25 8.45 -20.51
N THR A 253 16.88 9.45 -19.90
CA THR A 253 18.25 9.89 -20.18
C THR A 253 19.22 9.22 -19.21
N ASP A 254 18.95 9.38 -17.91
CA ASP A 254 19.78 8.90 -16.82
C ASP A 254 19.31 7.55 -16.26
N ALA A 255 17.99 7.25 -16.31
CA ALA A 255 17.37 5.99 -15.87
C ALA A 255 16.69 5.15 -17.00
N PRO A 256 17.32 4.91 -18.17
CA PRO A 256 16.67 4.28 -19.33
C PRO A 256 16.31 2.80 -19.15
N PHE A 257 17.09 1.99 -18.43
CA PHE A 257 16.78 0.60 -18.14
C PHE A 257 15.65 0.47 -17.11
N MET A 258 15.67 1.27 -16.03
CA MET A 258 14.60 1.32 -15.04
C MET A 258 13.25 1.67 -15.69
N ASN A 259 13.22 2.74 -16.49
CA ASN A 259 12.03 3.11 -17.26
C ASN A 259 11.63 2.03 -18.29
N SER A 260 12.58 1.22 -18.80
CA SER A 260 12.24 0.06 -19.64
C SER A 260 11.55 -1.07 -18.86
N LEU A 261 11.86 -1.25 -17.57
CA LEU A 261 11.19 -2.22 -16.71
C LEU A 261 9.76 -1.77 -16.41
N ALA A 262 9.54 -0.50 -16.08
CA ALA A 262 8.21 0.09 -15.87
C ALA A 262 7.29 -0.11 -17.10
N ASN A 263 7.83 0.02 -18.32
CA ASN A 263 7.09 -0.24 -19.56
C ASN A 263 6.86 -1.74 -19.84
N ARG A 264 7.75 -2.63 -19.38
CA ARG A 264 7.63 -4.09 -19.54
C ARG A 264 6.71 -4.76 -18.52
N GLY A 265 6.50 -4.11 -17.38
CA GLY A 265 5.75 -4.65 -16.24
C GLY A 265 4.68 -3.69 -15.74
N THR A 266 4.35 -3.80 -14.45
CA THR A 266 3.47 -2.86 -13.76
C THR A 266 4.32 -1.91 -12.92
N LEU A 267 4.08 -0.61 -13.06
CA LEU A 267 4.57 0.44 -12.18
C LEU A 267 3.52 0.73 -11.10
N LEU A 268 3.92 0.77 -9.83
CA LEU A 268 3.07 1.20 -8.73
C LEU A 268 3.29 2.70 -8.51
N MET A 269 2.32 3.51 -8.95
CA MET A 269 2.36 4.97 -8.85
C MET A 269 1.85 5.49 -7.50
N GLY A 270 1.22 4.63 -6.69
CA GLY A 270 0.75 4.95 -5.34
C GLY A 270 1.59 4.28 -4.25
N TYR A 271 2.89 4.06 -4.49
CA TYR A 271 3.76 3.32 -3.57
C TYR A 271 4.63 4.26 -2.73
N SER A 272 4.71 4.01 -1.42
CA SER A 272 5.52 4.79 -0.48
C SER A 272 6.37 3.95 0.46
N GLY A 273 7.45 4.55 0.96
CA GLY A 273 8.24 4.03 2.08
C GLY A 273 7.41 3.90 3.36
N THR A 274 7.96 3.19 4.34
CA THR A 274 7.32 2.92 5.64
C THR A 274 8.03 3.53 6.85
N TYR A 275 9.21 4.08 6.64
CA TYR A 275 10.03 4.76 7.64
C TYR A 275 10.98 5.71 6.88
N HIS A 276 11.64 6.62 7.60
CA HIS A 276 12.84 7.31 7.14
C HIS A 276 13.74 7.58 8.36
N PRO A 277 14.88 6.87 8.52
CA PRO A 277 15.75 6.36 7.46
C PRO A 277 15.51 4.88 7.06
N SER A 278 16.40 4.37 6.21
CA SER A 278 16.27 3.14 5.42
C SER A 278 16.04 1.84 6.20
N ASP A 279 16.82 1.53 7.25
CA ASP A 279 16.93 0.17 7.83
C ASP A 279 15.55 -0.44 8.24
N GLN A 280 14.63 0.40 8.74
CA GLN A 280 13.26 0.04 9.11
C GLN A 280 12.35 -0.30 7.90
N ASN A 281 12.65 0.22 6.69
CA ASN A 281 11.95 -0.13 5.44
C ASN A 281 12.29 -1.56 4.99
N TYR A 282 13.56 -1.95 5.11
CA TYR A 282 13.99 -3.32 4.84
C TYR A 282 13.34 -4.32 5.80
N LEU A 283 13.31 -4.00 7.10
CA LEU A 283 12.67 -4.81 8.14
C LEU A 283 11.15 -4.99 7.92
N ALA A 284 10.47 -3.97 7.41
CA ALA A 284 9.04 -4.05 7.07
C ALA A 284 8.74 -5.15 6.04
N ILE A 285 9.67 -5.43 5.11
CA ILE A 285 9.58 -6.58 4.18
C ILE A 285 10.12 -7.87 4.81
N ALA A 286 11.28 -7.81 5.47
CA ALA A 286 12.02 -8.98 5.93
C ALA A 286 11.40 -9.68 7.16
N GLY A 287 10.68 -8.95 8.01
CA GLY A 287 10.05 -9.47 9.23
C GLY A 287 8.63 -8.94 9.52
N GLY A 288 8.04 -8.13 8.62
CA GLY A 288 6.66 -7.65 8.77
C GLY A 288 6.48 -6.60 9.87
N SER A 289 7.53 -5.89 10.28
CA SER A 289 7.51 -4.81 11.28
C SER A 289 8.74 -3.90 11.13
N ASN A 290 8.66 -2.66 11.63
CA ASN A 290 9.82 -1.76 11.76
C ASN A 290 10.70 -2.09 12.98
N PHE A 291 10.13 -2.83 13.95
CA PHE A 291 10.72 -3.34 15.20
C PHE A 291 11.24 -2.35 16.24
N ASP A 292 12.12 -1.42 15.85
CA ASP A 292 12.79 -0.49 16.75
C ASP A 292 12.26 0.96 16.59
N GLU A 293 12.48 1.80 17.61
CA GLU A 293 12.04 3.20 17.68
C GLU A 293 13.20 4.15 17.36
N GLY A 294 12.99 5.05 16.40
CA GLY A 294 13.95 6.02 15.89
C GLY A 294 14.95 5.45 14.89
N ALA A 295 15.79 6.35 14.36
CA ALA A 295 16.91 6.07 13.46
C ALA A 295 18.03 5.23 14.12
N ILE A 296 17.74 3.97 14.38
CA ILE A 296 18.70 2.93 14.78
C ILE A 296 19.12 2.17 13.52
N TYR A 297 20.42 1.88 13.40
CA TYR A 297 21.03 1.20 12.28
C TYR A 297 21.83 -0.03 12.73
N TYR A 298 22.16 -0.95 11.82
CA TYR A 298 23.16 -1.99 12.03
C TYR A 298 24.48 -1.40 12.62
N PRO A 299 25.19 -2.09 13.53
CA PRO A 299 24.90 -3.38 14.16
C PRO A 299 24.06 -3.28 15.44
N ASN A 300 23.29 -2.20 15.64
CA ASN A 300 22.58 -1.94 16.91
C ASN A 300 21.14 -2.48 16.92
N ILE A 301 20.58 -2.78 15.75
CA ILE A 301 19.29 -3.48 15.59
C ILE A 301 19.46 -4.97 15.96
N HIS A 302 18.57 -5.47 16.81
CA HIS A 302 18.67 -6.83 17.37
C HIS A 302 17.31 -7.55 17.41
N VAL A 303 16.76 -7.84 16.22
CA VAL A 303 15.45 -8.51 16.11
C VAL A 303 15.52 -9.96 16.58
N THR A 304 14.57 -10.37 17.43
CA THR A 304 14.51 -11.73 18.04
C THR A 304 13.29 -12.54 17.59
N THR A 305 12.45 -11.98 16.74
CA THR A 305 11.30 -12.64 16.09
C THR A 305 11.71 -13.35 14.81
N ALA A 306 10.82 -14.18 14.27
CA ALA A 306 11.05 -14.87 13.00
C ALA A 306 11.11 -13.89 11.82
N ASN A 307 11.85 -14.27 10.78
CA ASN A 307 12.02 -13.53 9.53
C ASN A 307 11.53 -14.34 8.30
N LEU A 308 11.57 -13.70 7.12
CA LEU A 308 11.17 -14.30 5.85
C LEU A 308 11.96 -15.58 5.51
N GLY A 309 13.22 -15.66 5.91
CA GLY A 309 14.06 -16.86 5.78
C GLY A 309 13.53 -18.04 6.59
N ASP A 310 13.12 -17.82 7.83
CA ASP A 310 12.49 -18.87 8.67
C ASP A 310 11.21 -19.42 8.03
N SER A 311 10.33 -18.55 7.54
CA SER A 311 9.08 -18.96 6.89
C SER A 311 9.33 -19.76 5.61
N LEU A 312 10.38 -19.43 4.85
CA LEU A 312 10.78 -20.17 3.65
C LEU A 312 11.35 -21.55 4.01
N GLU A 313 12.27 -21.61 4.98
CA GLU A 313 12.83 -22.88 5.47
C GLU A 313 11.76 -23.81 6.05
N ALA A 314 10.79 -23.27 6.78
CA ALA A 314 9.68 -24.02 7.36
C ALA A 314 8.79 -24.73 6.33
N VAL A 315 8.71 -24.22 5.10
CA VAL A 315 8.02 -24.86 3.96
C VAL A 315 8.96 -25.57 2.98
N GLY A 316 10.26 -25.67 3.31
CA GLY A 316 11.27 -26.33 2.49
C GLY A 316 11.70 -25.55 1.24
N LYS A 317 11.53 -24.23 1.24
CA LYS A 317 12.00 -23.32 0.19
C LYS A 317 13.38 -22.76 0.52
N THR A 318 14.17 -22.50 -0.53
CA THR A 318 15.51 -21.92 -0.41
C THR A 318 15.47 -20.40 -0.52
N TRP A 319 16.35 -19.71 0.22
CA TRP A 319 16.46 -18.26 0.20
C TRP A 319 17.91 -17.83 0.29
N LYS A 320 18.25 -16.69 -0.32
CA LYS A 320 19.59 -16.07 -0.25
C LYS A 320 19.49 -14.54 -0.29
N GLY A 321 20.40 -13.86 0.40
CA GLY A 321 20.71 -12.44 0.22
C GLY A 321 22.03 -12.28 -0.54
N TYR A 322 22.08 -11.32 -1.45
CA TYR A 322 23.25 -11.00 -2.27
C TYR A 322 23.56 -9.50 -2.19
N GLY A 323 24.58 -9.11 -1.41
CA GLY A 323 25.06 -7.73 -1.31
C GLY A 323 26.30 -7.54 -2.19
N GLN A 324 26.45 -6.39 -2.83
CA GLN A 324 27.69 -6.11 -3.57
C GLN A 324 28.83 -5.86 -2.58
N GLY A 325 30.08 -6.14 -2.97
CA GLY A 325 31.25 -5.79 -2.17
C GLY A 325 31.48 -6.64 -0.90
N MET A 326 30.51 -7.46 -0.48
CA MET A 326 30.63 -8.35 0.67
C MET A 326 31.89 -9.23 0.63
N GLY A 327 32.31 -9.71 -0.56
CA GLY A 327 33.54 -10.46 -0.81
C GLY A 327 33.58 -11.91 -0.29
N THR A 328 33.08 -12.19 0.91
CA THR A 328 32.97 -13.56 1.47
C THR A 328 31.65 -13.77 2.22
N PRO A 329 31.07 -14.99 2.23
CA PRO A 329 29.75 -15.23 2.83
C PRO A 329 29.69 -14.84 4.30
N CYS A 330 28.63 -14.11 4.68
CA CYS A 330 28.46 -13.51 6.01
C CYS A 330 29.62 -12.59 6.47
N ASN A 331 30.27 -11.88 5.55
CA ASN A 331 31.08 -10.73 5.93
C ASN A 331 30.18 -9.52 6.24
N THR A 332 30.50 -8.79 7.30
CA THR A 332 29.79 -7.60 7.78
C THR A 332 30.75 -6.42 7.95
N THR A 333 31.72 -6.29 7.04
CA THR A 333 32.77 -5.28 7.08
C THR A 333 33.15 -4.81 5.68
N ASN A 334 33.33 -3.51 5.49
CA ASN A 334 33.83 -2.87 4.27
C ASN A 334 35.34 -3.12 3.96
N THR A 335 35.80 -4.36 4.18
CA THR A 335 37.21 -4.75 3.99
C THR A 335 37.56 -5.24 2.57
N TYR A 336 36.54 -5.57 1.77
CA TYR A 336 36.68 -5.98 0.36
C TYR A 336 36.27 -4.88 -0.61
N ASP A 337 35.22 -4.14 -0.25
CA ASP A 337 34.77 -2.90 -0.89
C ASP A 337 34.55 -1.84 0.19
N SER A 338 34.85 -0.57 -0.09
CA SER A 338 34.72 0.53 0.89
C SER A 338 33.30 1.04 1.04
N GLU A 339 32.47 0.80 0.02
CA GLU A 339 31.07 1.21 -0.05
C GLU A 339 30.13 0.07 0.38
N PHE A 340 30.64 -1.08 0.85
CA PHE A 340 29.79 -2.18 1.31
C PHE A 340 29.40 -2.02 2.78
N GLU A 341 28.14 -1.67 3.02
CA GLU A 341 27.49 -1.81 4.33
C GLU A 341 26.59 -3.06 4.40
N ALA A 342 26.26 -3.49 5.63
CA ALA A 342 25.77 -4.85 5.91
C ALA A 342 24.27 -4.96 6.16
N ASP A 343 23.66 -3.85 6.58
CA ASP A 343 22.22 -3.56 6.74
C ASP A 343 21.44 -3.80 5.44
N GLU A 344 22.03 -3.44 4.30
CA GLU A 344 21.61 -3.77 2.92
C GLU A 344 21.05 -5.19 2.73
N LEU A 345 21.53 -6.15 3.53
CA LEU A 345 20.91 -7.46 3.70
C LEU A 345 20.25 -7.59 5.09
N PRO A 346 18.96 -7.24 5.24
CA PRO A 346 18.31 -7.01 6.54
C PRO A 346 18.22 -8.25 7.42
N PHE A 347 18.42 -9.43 6.83
CA PHE A 347 18.56 -10.68 7.55
C PHE A 347 19.69 -10.64 8.60
N ILE A 348 20.71 -9.78 8.46
CA ILE A 348 21.77 -9.65 9.46
C ILE A 348 21.27 -9.03 10.79
N ASN A 349 20.25 -8.17 10.72
CA ASN A 349 19.61 -7.54 11.89
C ASN A 349 18.82 -8.55 12.76
N PHE A 350 18.56 -9.75 12.24
CA PHE A 350 17.91 -10.83 12.99
C PHE A 350 18.94 -11.70 13.73
N THR A 351 18.74 -11.82 15.04
CA THR A 351 19.69 -12.43 15.98
C THR A 351 19.89 -13.94 15.78
N ASP A 352 18.97 -14.63 15.11
CA ASP A 352 19.07 -16.04 14.70
C ASP A 352 19.98 -16.25 13.47
N ILE A 353 20.28 -15.18 12.73
CA ILE A 353 21.25 -15.12 11.64
C ILE A 353 22.60 -14.62 12.17
N SER A 354 22.66 -13.41 12.76
CA SER A 354 23.92 -12.78 13.18
C SER A 354 24.66 -13.53 14.30
N ASN A 355 23.95 -14.15 15.24
CA ASN A 355 24.60 -15.01 16.26
C ASN A 355 24.86 -16.45 15.76
N ASN A 356 24.55 -16.76 14.50
CA ASN A 356 24.63 -18.10 13.92
C ASN A 356 25.42 -18.10 12.60
N LEU A 357 26.73 -17.84 12.72
CA LEU A 357 27.65 -17.78 11.58
C LEU A 357 27.46 -18.93 10.56
N PRO A 358 27.30 -20.23 10.94
CA PRO A 358 27.05 -21.30 9.98
C PRO A 358 25.75 -21.15 9.17
N ARG A 359 24.69 -20.57 9.74
CA ARG A 359 23.43 -20.27 9.02
C ARG A 359 23.62 -19.06 8.11
N CYS A 360 24.16 -17.98 8.64
CA CYS A 360 24.46 -16.77 7.87
C CYS A 360 25.34 -17.07 6.64
N GLN A 361 26.40 -17.88 6.79
CA GLN A 361 27.32 -18.29 5.71
C GLN A 361 26.69 -19.15 4.60
N VAL A 362 25.49 -19.71 4.79
CA VAL A 362 24.77 -20.46 3.74
C VAL A 362 23.61 -19.68 3.12
N HIS A 363 23.36 -18.45 3.58
CA HIS A 363 22.28 -17.59 3.08
C HIS A 363 22.73 -16.20 2.60
N LEU A 364 23.71 -15.56 3.24
CA LEU A 364 24.19 -14.23 2.85
C LEU A 364 25.52 -14.32 2.09
N PHE A 365 25.53 -13.79 0.87
CA PHE A 365 26.62 -13.91 -0.08
C PHE A 365 26.95 -12.58 -0.76
N ASP A 366 28.14 -12.53 -1.33
CA ASP A 366 28.51 -11.54 -2.34
C ASP A 366 27.75 -11.78 -3.66
N THR A 367 27.41 -10.71 -4.40
CA THR A 367 26.70 -10.80 -5.69
C THR A 367 27.39 -11.66 -6.74
N THR A 368 28.71 -11.90 -6.67
CA THR A 368 29.41 -12.85 -7.55
C THR A 368 28.88 -14.28 -7.46
N GLN A 369 28.33 -14.69 -6.31
CA GLN A 369 27.72 -16.01 -6.12
C GLN A 369 26.46 -16.21 -6.98
N LEU A 370 25.71 -15.14 -7.26
CA LEU A 370 24.49 -15.16 -8.09
C LEU A 370 24.73 -15.80 -9.47
N THR A 371 25.89 -15.56 -10.08
CA THR A 371 26.26 -16.13 -11.39
C THR A 371 26.34 -17.66 -11.35
N SER A 372 26.70 -18.25 -10.21
CA SER A 372 26.73 -19.71 -10.02
C SER A 372 25.35 -20.27 -9.76
N ASP A 373 24.53 -19.58 -8.96
CA ASP A 373 23.19 -20.04 -8.60
C ASP A 373 22.22 -19.98 -9.80
N LEU A 374 22.34 -18.98 -10.66
CA LEU A 374 21.53 -18.84 -11.89
C LEU A 374 21.84 -19.86 -12.99
N GLN A 375 22.82 -20.76 -12.82
CA GLN A 375 23.16 -21.77 -13.84
C GLN A 375 22.04 -22.80 -14.06
N SER A 376 21.13 -22.96 -13.09
CA SER A 376 19.98 -23.85 -13.23
C SER A 376 18.78 -23.42 -12.37
N ALA A 377 17.59 -23.88 -12.78
CA ALA A 377 16.37 -23.85 -12.00
C ALA A 377 16.53 -24.35 -10.55
N ALA A 378 17.30 -25.44 -10.36
CA ALA A 378 17.45 -26.11 -9.07
C ALA A 378 18.48 -25.45 -8.14
N THR A 379 19.35 -24.59 -8.69
CA THR A 379 20.36 -23.83 -7.93
C THR A 379 19.95 -22.39 -7.67
N THR A 380 18.98 -21.87 -8.44
CA THR A 380 18.36 -20.57 -8.20
C THR A 380 17.49 -20.65 -6.94
N PRO A 381 17.63 -19.75 -5.94
CA PRO A 381 16.84 -19.83 -4.72
C PRO A 381 15.37 -19.48 -4.99
N ASN A 382 14.44 -19.97 -4.16
CA ASN A 382 13.02 -19.59 -4.27
C ASN A 382 12.79 -18.10 -3.93
N PHE A 383 13.63 -17.52 -3.06
CA PHE A 383 13.69 -16.09 -2.80
C PHE A 383 15.12 -15.58 -2.90
N ALA A 384 15.31 -14.44 -3.57
CA ALA A 384 16.57 -13.71 -3.61
C ALA A 384 16.33 -12.26 -3.21
N TRP A 385 17.00 -11.80 -2.17
CA TRP A 385 17.21 -10.36 -1.92
C TRP A 385 18.50 -9.96 -2.63
N LEU A 386 18.48 -8.88 -3.40
CA LEU A 386 19.66 -8.29 -4.01
C LEU A 386 19.76 -6.84 -3.56
N ALA A 387 20.94 -6.49 -3.08
CA ALA A 387 21.35 -5.15 -2.70
C ALA A 387 22.60 -4.76 -3.49
N ALA A 388 22.80 -3.47 -3.66
CA ALA A 388 24.01 -2.95 -4.27
C ALA A 388 25.08 -2.75 -3.19
N ASP A 389 25.89 -1.71 -3.36
CA ASP A 389 26.73 -1.06 -2.34
C ASP A 389 26.43 0.44 -2.44
N ASP A 390 26.80 1.25 -1.44
CA ASP A 390 26.36 2.66 -1.27
C ASP A 390 26.61 3.53 -2.53
N TYR A 391 27.52 3.11 -3.40
CA TYR A 391 27.82 3.83 -4.65
C TYR A 391 26.82 3.54 -5.78
N TYR A 392 26.14 2.40 -5.76
CA TYR A 392 25.27 1.91 -6.83
C TYR A 392 23.78 1.74 -6.45
N ASP A 393 23.41 1.75 -5.17
CA ASP A 393 22.00 1.72 -4.71
C ASP A 393 21.31 3.07 -4.84
N GLY A 394 22.00 4.17 -4.52
CA GLY A 394 21.45 5.51 -4.55
C GLY A 394 22.24 6.55 -3.75
N GLU A 395 22.85 6.16 -2.62
CA GLU A 395 23.30 7.09 -1.57
C GLU A 395 24.53 7.93 -1.95
N ALA A 396 25.72 7.33 -1.96
CA ALA A 396 27.01 8.02 -2.09
C ALA A 396 27.18 8.90 -3.35
N PRO A 397 26.63 8.57 -4.54
CA PRO A 397 26.64 9.48 -5.70
C PRO A 397 25.67 10.67 -5.57
N GLY A 398 24.88 10.73 -4.50
CA GLY A 398 23.93 11.78 -4.15
C GLY A 398 22.52 11.45 -4.61
N ASP A 399 21.71 10.94 -3.68
CA ASP A 399 20.26 10.79 -3.61
C ASP A 399 19.48 11.31 -4.83
N GLY A 400 19.16 10.41 -5.76
CA GLY A 400 18.36 10.71 -6.96
C GLY A 400 18.92 11.78 -7.91
N SER A 401 20.19 12.17 -7.78
CA SER A 401 20.87 13.04 -8.76
C SER A 401 21.11 12.30 -10.08
N SER A 402 21.36 13.04 -11.17
CA SER A 402 21.74 12.47 -12.47
C SER A 402 22.90 11.47 -12.40
N LEU A 403 23.86 11.64 -11.49
CA LEU A 403 24.94 10.66 -11.34
C LEU A 403 24.44 9.39 -10.63
N SER A 404 23.68 9.55 -9.54
CA SER A 404 23.05 8.44 -8.81
C SER A 404 22.17 7.60 -9.73
N LEU A 405 21.24 8.22 -10.47
CA LEU A 405 20.37 7.54 -11.43
C LEU A 405 21.17 6.77 -12.50
N GLN A 406 22.25 7.34 -13.04
CA GLN A 406 23.09 6.69 -14.05
C GLN A 406 23.82 5.44 -13.52
N VAL A 407 24.31 5.46 -12.28
CA VAL A 407 25.02 4.31 -11.69
C VAL A 407 24.05 3.24 -11.22
N GLN A 408 22.91 3.62 -10.62
CA GLN A 408 21.78 2.73 -10.33
C GLN A 408 21.31 2.00 -11.60
N ASP A 409 21.04 2.72 -12.70
CA ASP A 409 20.54 2.13 -13.95
C ASP A 409 21.55 1.15 -14.56
N GLY A 410 22.84 1.53 -14.53
CA GLY A 410 23.95 0.72 -14.99
C GLY A 410 24.09 -0.58 -14.19
N TRP A 411 24.04 -0.49 -12.86
CA TRP A 411 24.12 -1.65 -11.96
C TRP A 411 22.91 -2.57 -12.12
N LEU A 412 21.70 -2.04 -12.02
CA LEU A 412 20.45 -2.78 -12.20
C LEU A 412 20.45 -3.56 -13.51
N LYS A 413 20.90 -2.92 -14.60
CA LYS A 413 21.02 -3.57 -15.91
C LYS A 413 22.05 -4.70 -15.93
N GLN A 414 23.20 -4.52 -15.29
CA GLN A 414 24.25 -5.53 -15.21
C GLN A 414 23.83 -6.73 -14.35
N THR A 415 23.17 -6.49 -13.22
CA THR A 415 22.77 -7.50 -12.23
C THR A 415 21.50 -8.27 -12.64
N LEU A 416 20.50 -7.60 -13.21
CA LEU A 416 19.23 -8.23 -13.61
C LEU A 416 19.28 -8.94 -14.97
N GLN A 417 20.17 -8.56 -15.88
CA GLN A 417 20.24 -9.18 -17.21
C GLN A 417 20.62 -10.68 -17.16
N PRO A 418 21.53 -11.17 -16.29
CA PRO A 418 21.72 -12.59 -16.01
C PRO A 418 20.47 -13.29 -15.48
N ILE A 419 19.70 -12.66 -14.57
CA ILE A 419 18.46 -13.22 -14.02
C ILE A 419 17.46 -13.47 -15.14
N PHE A 420 17.20 -12.47 -16.00
CA PHE A 420 16.26 -12.59 -17.13
C PHE A 420 16.66 -13.65 -18.16
N ASN A 421 17.95 -13.98 -18.24
CA ASN A 421 18.49 -15.02 -19.14
C ASN A 421 18.61 -16.40 -18.47
N SER A 422 18.36 -16.52 -17.16
CA SER A 422 18.52 -17.76 -16.41
C SER A 422 17.50 -18.85 -16.80
N PRO A 423 17.78 -20.14 -16.56
CA PRO A 423 16.81 -21.21 -16.74
C PRO A 423 15.57 -21.05 -15.84
N ALA A 424 15.72 -20.50 -14.64
CA ALA A 424 14.60 -20.19 -13.76
C ALA A 424 13.64 -19.20 -14.42
N TRP A 425 14.15 -18.04 -14.86
CA TRP A 425 13.33 -17.02 -15.53
C TRP A 425 12.74 -17.49 -16.87
N THR A 426 13.50 -18.25 -17.66
CA THR A 426 13.08 -18.64 -19.02
C THR A 426 12.20 -19.89 -19.08
N SER A 427 12.11 -20.69 -18.00
CA SER A 427 11.35 -21.95 -17.99
C SER A 427 10.41 -22.18 -16.81
N GLN A 428 10.45 -21.33 -15.78
CA GLN A 428 9.58 -21.39 -14.60
C GLN A 428 8.89 -20.04 -14.36
N ARG A 429 8.12 -19.95 -13.28
CA ARG A 429 7.54 -18.68 -12.81
C ARG A 429 8.53 -17.95 -11.91
N SER A 430 9.27 -17.02 -12.49
CA SER A 430 10.00 -15.98 -11.79
C SER A 430 9.25 -14.64 -11.79
N LEU A 431 9.25 -13.96 -10.65
CA LEU A 431 8.83 -12.57 -10.44
C LEU A 431 10.05 -11.73 -10.04
N LEU A 432 10.15 -10.52 -10.58
CA LEU A 432 11.02 -9.45 -10.09
C LEU A 432 10.12 -8.39 -9.43
N VAL A 433 10.53 -7.95 -8.25
CA VAL A 433 10.11 -6.68 -7.63
C VAL A 433 11.37 -5.82 -7.54
N LEU A 434 11.32 -4.63 -8.14
CA LEU A 434 12.31 -3.57 -7.96
C LEU A 434 11.61 -2.45 -7.20
N THR A 435 12.15 -2.06 -6.06
CA THR A 435 11.66 -0.97 -5.21
C THR A 435 12.85 -0.15 -4.74
N TRP A 436 12.56 1.04 -4.22
CA TRP A 436 13.47 1.76 -3.34
C TRP A 436 13.03 1.53 -1.89
N ASP A 437 13.82 1.96 -0.92
CA ASP A 437 13.46 1.96 0.49
C ASP A 437 12.64 3.24 0.83
N GLU A 438 13.10 4.42 0.40
CA GLU A 438 12.55 5.74 0.66
C GLU A 438 12.92 6.79 -0.40
N SER A 439 12.21 7.92 -0.36
CA SER A 439 12.43 9.07 -1.23
C SER A 439 13.61 9.90 -0.74
N SER A 440 14.30 10.62 -1.63
CA SER A 440 15.52 11.37 -1.30
C SER A 440 15.37 12.51 -0.28
N ASP A 441 14.15 13.03 -0.04
CA ASP A 441 13.90 14.11 0.94
C ASP A 441 12.41 14.24 1.33
N PRO A 442 11.83 13.28 2.09
CA PRO A 442 10.43 13.36 2.52
C PRO A 442 10.22 14.40 3.64
N LEU A 443 11.29 14.98 4.20
CA LEU A 443 11.19 16.00 5.24
C LEU A 443 11.14 17.42 4.65
N ALA A 444 11.72 17.65 3.48
CA ALA A 444 11.48 18.88 2.71
C ALA A 444 10.15 18.85 1.94
N PHE A 445 9.65 17.66 1.60
CA PHE A 445 8.39 17.47 0.87
C PHE A 445 7.47 16.43 1.53
N PRO A 446 7.02 16.63 2.79
CA PRO A 446 6.17 15.67 3.49
C PRO A 446 4.83 15.43 2.79
N GLU A 447 4.34 16.39 2.00
CA GLU A 447 3.15 16.23 1.16
C GLU A 447 3.31 15.20 0.03
N LEU A 448 4.55 14.82 -0.30
CA LEU A 448 4.84 13.74 -1.24
C LEU A 448 4.80 12.36 -0.59
N GLY A 449 4.65 12.21 0.73
CA GLY A 449 4.26 10.93 1.32
C GLY A 449 5.34 9.83 1.28
N ASN A 450 6.64 10.19 1.30
CA ASN A 450 7.75 9.25 1.09
C ASN A 450 7.56 8.40 -0.19
N HIS A 451 7.21 9.07 -1.31
CA HIS A 451 6.76 8.45 -2.56
C HIS A 451 7.92 8.00 -3.44
N ILE A 452 7.91 6.71 -3.76
CA ILE A 452 9.01 6.01 -4.43
C ILE A 452 8.52 5.17 -5.60
N ALA A 453 9.42 4.89 -6.54
CA ALA A 453 9.14 3.97 -7.62
C ALA A 453 9.02 2.53 -7.08
N THR A 454 8.11 1.74 -7.66
CA THR A 454 8.12 0.28 -7.48
C THR A 454 7.61 -0.39 -8.73
N ILE A 455 8.36 -1.36 -9.24
CA ILE A 455 8.14 -2.00 -10.54
C ILE A 455 8.10 -3.51 -10.37
N LEU A 456 7.00 -4.12 -10.81
CA LEU A 456 6.86 -5.57 -10.89
C LEU A 456 7.05 -6.02 -12.34
N VAL A 457 7.88 -7.03 -12.59
CA VAL A 457 8.04 -7.67 -13.91
C VAL A 457 8.03 -9.18 -13.71
N ASP A 458 7.35 -9.94 -14.56
CA ASP A 458 7.39 -11.40 -14.49
C ASP A 458 7.79 -12.10 -15.79
N SER A 459 8.16 -13.36 -15.63
CA SER A 459 8.62 -14.26 -16.70
C SER A 459 7.50 -14.77 -17.61
N GLN A 460 6.26 -14.85 -17.12
CA GLN A 460 5.15 -15.52 -17.80
C GLN A 460 4.07 -14.58 -18.33
N GLY A 461 4.24 -13.26 -18.18
CA GLY A 461 3.26 -12.25 -18.61
C GLY A 461 1.96 -12.28 -17.79
N LEU A 462 2.07 -12.67 -16.50
CA LEU A 462 0.97 -12.56 -15.54
C LEU A 462 0.91 -11.17 -14.91
N VAL A 463 2.04 -10.46 -14.84
CA VAL A 463 2.07 -9.04 -14.53
C VAL A 463 1.66 -8.24 -15.77
N ARG A 464 0.78 -7.26 -15.58
CA ARG A 464 0.26 -6.42 -16.66
C ARG A 464 1.35 -5.50 -17.21
N PRO A 465 1.76 -5.61 -18.49
CA PRO A 465 2.81 -4.76 -19.07
C PRO A 465 2.29 -3.35 -19.37
N GLY A 466 3.07 -2.32 -19.05
CA GLY A 466 2.74 -0.91 -19.28
C GLY A 466 1.56 -0.41 -18.43
N TYR A 467 1.26 -1.09 -17.32
CA TYR A 467 0.20 -0.69 -16.41
C TYR A 467 0.73 0.18 -15.27
N GLY A 468 0.06 1.30 -15.00
CA GLY A 468 0.26 2.08 -13.78
C GLY A 468 -0.82 1.74 -12.76
N SER A 469 -0.46 1.09 -11.66
CA SER A 469 -1.34 1.03 -10.48
C SER A 469 -1.35 2.39 -9.79
N SER A 470 -2.49 2.76 -9.24
CA SER A 470 -2.66 3.96 -8.39
C SER A 470 -3.32 3.63 -7.06
N VAL A 471 -3.32 2.33 -6.70
CA VAL A 471 -3.69 1.86 -5.37
C VAL A 471 -2.56 2.24 -4.41
N SER A 472 -2.92 2.66 -3.20
CA SER A 472 -1.95 2.94 -2.14
C SER A 472 -1.30 1.63 -1.68
N TYR A 473 0.03 1.57 -1.77
CA TYR A 473 0.86 0.42 -1.42
C TYR A 473 2.11 0.90 -0.67
N ASN A 474 2.75 0.00 0.08
CA ASN A 474 3.97 0.25 0.83
C ASN A 474 4.74 -1.06 1.06
N HIS A 475 5.82 -1.04 1.84
CA HIS A 475 6.67 -2.22 2.10
C HIS A 475 5.95 -3.44 2.67
N PHE A 476 4.95 -3.27 3.55
CA PHE A 476 4.12 -4.39 4.00
C PHE A 476 3.30 -4.99 2.86
N SER A 477 2.87 -4.18 1.88
CA SER A 477 2.17 -4.65 0.68
C SER A 477 3.10 -5.47 -0.23
N THR A 478 4.39 -5.12 -0.31
CA THR A 478 5.42 -5.90 -1.00
C THR A 478 5.75 -7.19 -0.25
N GLY A 479 6.03 -7.16 1.05
CA GLY A 479 6.24 -8.35 1.88
C GLY A 479 5.07 -9.33 1.77
N ARG A 480 3.84 -8.83 1.92
CA ARG A 480 2.62 -9.60 1.74
C ARG A 480 2.47 -10.18 0.33
N THR A 481 2.92 -9.48 -0.70
CA THR A 481 2.92 -9.99 -2.08
C THR A 481 3.94 -11.12 -2.26
N ILE A 482 5.12 -11.03 -1.64
CA ILE A 482 6.16 -12.06 -1.66
C ILE A 482 5.68 -13.32 -0.93
N GLU A 483 5.10 -13.18 0.27
CA GLU A 483 4.44 -14.28 1.00
C GLU A 483 3.41 -15.00 0.13
N GLN A 484 2.52 -14.23 -0.53
CA GLN A 484 1.47 -14.80 -1.35
C GLN A 484 2.00 -15.41 -2.64
N ALA A 485 3.06 -14.86 -3.24
CA ALA A 485 3.74 -15.48 -4.37
C ALA A 485 4.38 -16.83 -3.99
N LEU A 486 4.98 -16.94 -2.81
CA LEU A 486 5.72 -18.12 -2.34
C LEU A 486 4.88 -19.10 -1.50
N GLY A 487 3.67 -18.73 -1.08
CA GLY A 487 2.78 -19.59 -0.30
C GLY A 487 3.11 -19.65 1.20
N LEU A 488 3.57 -18.53 1.76
CA LEU A 488 3.92 -18.37 3.16
C LEU A 488 2.73 -17.85 3.98
N PRO A 489 2.71 -18.07 5.31
CA PRO A 489 1.90 -17.28 6.22
C PRO A 489 2.47 -15.85 6.36
N ALA A 490 1.68 -14.97 6.97
CA ALA A 490 2.14 -13.65 7.45
C ALA A 490 2.85 -13.79 8.81
N PHE A 491 3.74 -12.83 9.14
CA PHE A 491 4.50 -12.77 10.39
C PHE A 491 3.74 -12.02 11.49
N THR A 492 3.13 -10.88 11.17
CA THR A 492 2.52 -9.96 12.14
C THR A 492 1.04 -9.65 11.79
N ALA A 493 0.53 -8.50 12.25
CA ALA A 493 -0.72 -7.94 11.76
C ALA A 493 -0.50 -7.02 10.55
N ASN A 494 0.70 -6.44 10.39
CA ASN A 494 0.98 -5.46 9.33
C ASN A 494 0.90 -6.12 7.96
N ASP A 495 1.75 -7.10 7.70
CA ASP A 495 1.70 -7.97 6.53
C ASP A 495 0.36 -8.72 6.35
N ALA A 496 -0.23 -9.25 7.42
CA ALA A 496 -1.46 -10.04 7.36
C ALA A 496 -2.64 -9.24 6.80
N TYR A 497 -2.73 -7.95 7.16
CA TYR A 497 -3.78 -7.03 6.73
C TYR A 497 -3.35 -6.04 5.63
N ALA A 498 -2.06 -5.99 5.27
CA ALA A 498 -1.61 -5.22 4.11
C ALA A 498 -2.28 -5.71 2.83
N THR A 499 -2.53 -4.80 1.90
CA THR A 499 -3.19 -5.13 0.62
C THR A 499 -2.13 -5.74 -0.30
N PRO A 500 -2.25 -7.03 -0.71
CA PRO A 500 -1.36 -7.58 -1.72
C PRO A 500 -1.51 -6.80 -3.03
N ILE A 501 -0.45 -6.76 -3.84
CA ILE A 501 -0.36 -6.02 -5.11
C ILE A 501 -1.13 -6.78 -6.20
N ASN A 502 -2.44 -6.91 -6.00
CA ASN A 502 -3.36 -7.77 -6.73
C ASN A 502 -3.65 -7.25 -8.14
N ASP A 503 -3.75 -5.93 -8.30
CA ASP A 503 -4.17 -5.27 -9.54
C ASP A 503 -3.11 -5.33 -10.64
N ALA A 504 -1.83 -5.48 -10.27
CA ALA A 504 -0.72 -5.82 -11.17
C ALA A 504 -0.92 -7.18 -11.88
N PHE A 505 -1.64 -8.12 -11.27
CA PHE A 505 -1.93 -9.45 -11.83
C PHE A 505 -3.38 -9.62 -12.32
N ALA A 506 -4.22 -8.59 -12.16
CA ALA A 506 -5.59 -8.64 -12.61
C ALA A 506 -5.66 -8.86 -14.14
N PRO A 507 -6.65 -9.62 -14.66
CA PRO A 507 -6.92 -9.63 -16.09
C PRO A 507 -7.11 -8.18 -16.55
N ALA A 508 -6.40 -7.77 -17.60
CA ALA A 508 -6.53 -6.41 -18.13
C ALA A 508 -8.01 -6.11 -18.38
N THR A 509 -8.57 -5.14 -17.66
CA THR A 509 -9.92 -4.64 -17.88
C THR A 509 -10.07 -4.36 -19.38
N PRO A 510 -11.12 -4.88 -20.05
CA PRO A 510 -11.25 -4.75 -21.49
C PRO A 510 -11.07 -3.29 -21.88
N THR A 511 -10.11 -3.02 -22.78
CA THR A 511 -9.67 -1.66 -23.12
C THR A 511 -10.87 -0.79 -23.41
N SER A 512 -11.11 0.22 -22.56
CA SER A 512 -12.23 1.12 -22.75
C SER A 512 -12.13 1.75 -24.13
N THR A 513 -13.22 1.69 -24.90
CA THR A 513 -13.29 2.29 -26.24
C THR A 513 -13.38 3.82 -26.19
N THR A 514 -13.51 4.39 -24.99
CA THR A 514 -13.69 5.81 -24.73
C THR A 514 -12.88 6.18 -23.48
N PRO A 515 -12.15 7.31 -23.46
CA PRO A 515 -11.51 7.75 -22.23
C PRO A 515 -12.56 8.06 -21.14
N THR A 516 -12.17 7.96 -19.87
CA THR A 516 -13.04 8.24 -18.72
C THR A 516 -12.34 9.15 -17.72
N LEU A 517 -13.13 9.96 -17.01
CA LEU A 517 -12.73 10.69 -15.82
C LEU A 517 -13.88 10.61 -14.81
N THR A 518 -13.60 10.33 -13.54
CA THR A 518 -14.58 10.23 -12.46
C THR A 518 -13.98 10.77 -11.17
N ALA A 519 -14.76 11.44 -10.31
CA ALA A 519 -14.33 11.85 -8.97
C ALA A 519 -14.74 10.80 -7.94
N THR A 520 -13.95 10.62 -6.88
CA THR A 520 -14.30 9.77 -5.73
C THR A 520 -15.41 10.37 -4.87
N ILE A 521 -15.49 11.70 -4.82
CA ILE A 521 -16.50 12.48 -4.07
C ILE A 521 -16.99 13.66 -4.92
N SER A 522 -18.25 14.06 -4.75
CA SER A 522 -18.85 15.21 -5.46
C SER A 522 -18.77 16.53 -4.70
N THR A 523 -18.40 16.48 -3.42
CA THR A 523 -18.18 17.64 -2.55
C THR A 523 -16.99 17.38 -1.64
N VAL A 524 -16.08 18.33 -1.54
CA VAL A 524 -14.81 18.24 -0.78
C VAL A 524 -14.63 19.51 0.06
N PRO A 525 -14.19 19.45 1.34
CA PRO A 525 -13.84 20.65 2.11
C PRO A 525 -12.65 21.39 1.52
N GLN A 526 -12.63 22.73 1.59
CA GLN A 526 -11.43 23.50 1.22
C GLN A 526 -10.23 23.06 2.05
N GLY A 527 -9.12 22.75 1.38
CA GLY A 527 -7.89 22.23 2.01
C GLY A 527 -7.81 20.70 2.04
N ALA A 528 -8.93 19.98 1.88
CA ALA A 528 -8.90 18.54 1.67
C ALA A 528 -8.55 18.19 0.22
N ASN A 529 -8.20 16.92 -0.03
CA ASN A 529 -7.88 16.42 -1.36
C ASN A 529 -9.13 15.87 -2.08
N ILE A 530 -9.25 16.14 -3.38
CA ILE A 530 -10.20 15.47 -4.28
C ILE A 530 -9.43 14.56 -5.25
N VAL A 531 -9.85 13.31 -5.35
CA VAL A 531 -9.21 12.28 -6.19
C VAL A 531 -10.05 12.02 -7.43
N PHE A 532 -9.42 12.06 -8.60
CA PHE A 532 -10.04 11.68 -9.87
C PHE A 532 -9.41 10.41 -10.42
N ASN A 533 -10.23 9.43 -10.81
CA ASN A 533 -9.78 8.26 -11.56
C ASN A 533 -9.93 8.55 -13.07
N TYR A 534 -8.86 8.34 -13.84
CA TYR A 534 -8.81 8.56 -15.28
C TYR A 534 -8.43 7.30 -16.05
N SER A 535 -8.86 7.22 -17.31
CA SER A 535 -8.44 6.18 -18.25
C SER A 535 -8.44 6.72 -19.67
N ALA A 536 -7.41 6.40 -20.44
CA ALA A 536 -7.26 6.70 -21.86
C ALA A 536 -7.38 5.41 -22.68
N THR A 537 -7.81 5.56 -23.93
CA THR A 537 -7.68 4.48 -24.92
C THR A 537 -6.23 4.33 -25.37
N SER A 538 -5.87 3.20 -25.97
CA SER A 538 -4.54 3.00 -26.58
C SER A 538 -4.23 4.00 -27.71
N ALA A 539 -5.24 4.61 -28.34
CA ALA A 539 -5.08 5.65 -29.36
C ALA A 539 -4.94 7.07 -28.77
N THR A 540 -5.15 7.23 -27.46
CA THR A 540 -5.15 8.52 -26.75
C THR A 540 -4.24 8.52 -25.52
N SER A 541 -3.39 7.50 -25.36
CA SER A 541 -2.38 7.44 -24.31
C SER A 541 -1.17 8.27 -24.72
N SER A 542 -0.72 9.19 -23.87
CA SER A 542 0.50 9.97 -24.06
C SER A 542 1.12 10.31 -22.72
N ALA A 543 2.46 10.27 -22.66
CA ALA A 543 3.27 10.73 -21.52
C ALA A 543 3.09 12.22 -21.18
N THR A 544 2.30 12.95 -21.98
CA THR A 544 1.98 14.38 -21.78
C THR A 544 0.47 14.62 -21.66
N ASN A 545 -0.32 13.58 -21.38
CA ASN A 545 -1.70 13.78 -20.93
C ASN A 545 -1.70 14.45 -19.54
N TRP A 546 -2.77 15.18 -19.23
CA TRP A 546 -2.88 15.94 -17.98
C TRP A 546 -4.34 16.07 -17.52
N VAL A 547 -4.55 16.29 -16.22
CA VAL A 547 -5.86 16.63 -15.65
C VAL A 547 -5.81 18.07 -15.17
N GLY A 548 -6.83 18.86 -15.51
CA GLY A 548 -6.98 20.26 -15.10
C GLY A 548 -8.30 20.51 -14.40
N ILE A 549 -8.26 21.26 -13.31
CA ILE A 549 -9.43 21.78 -12.59
C ILE A 549 -9.68 23.23 -13.04
N TYR A 550 -10.95 23.55 -13.27
CA TYR A 550 -11.46 24.80 -13.83
C TYR A 550 -12.66 25.28 -13.01
N SER A 551 -12.93 26.59 -13.00
CA SER A 551 -14.16 27.11 -12.36
C SER A 551 -15.39 26.59 -13.10
N ALA A 552 -16.53 26.42 -12.41
CA ALA A 552 -17.74 25.92 -13.06
C ALA A 552 -18.21 26.80 -14.23
N GLY A 553 -18.09 26.28 -15.45
CA GLY A 553 -18.46 26.94 -16.71
C GLY A 553 -17.27 27.33 -17.59
N ASP A 554 -16.05 27.33 -17.04
CA ASP A 554 -14.83 27.60 -17.80
C ASP A 554 -14.54 26.47 -18.80
N THR A 555 -13.88 26.80 -19.90
CA THR A 555 -13.60 25.86 -21.01
C THR A 555 -12.09 25.73 -21.23
N PRO A 556 -11.53 24.49 -21.25
CA PRO A 556 -10.12 24.25 -21.55
C PRO A 556 -9.65 24.94 -22.83
N GLY A 557 -8.54 25.67 -22.74
CA GLY A 557 -7.92 26.38 -23.88
C GLY A 557 -8.59 27.71 -24.25
N SER A 558 -9.71 28.06 -23.62
CA SER A 558 -10.25 29.42 -23.60
C SER A 558 -9.83 30.13 -22.31
N GLU A 559 -10.02 29.45 -21.18
CA GLU A 559 -9.57 29.88 -19.85
C GLU A 559 -8.41 29.02 -19.34
N ALA A 560 -7.67 29.53 -18.36
CA ALA A 560 -6.63 28.79 -17.65
C ALA A 560 -7.25 27.81 -16.63
N SER A 561 -6.61 26.65 -16.43
CA SER A 561 -6.91 25.80 -15.28
C SER A 561 -6.47 26.48 -13.99
N VAL A 562 -7.27 26.36 -12.92
CA VAL A 562 -6.95 26.86 -11.58
C VAL A 562 -5.79 26.06 -10.97
N VAL A 563 -5.82 24.74 -11.16
CA VAL A 563 -4.72 23.81 -10.83
C VAL A 563 -4.73 22.66 -11.83
N TRP A 564 -3.56 22.08 -12.11
CA TRP A 564 -3.40 20.97 -13.04
C TRP A 564 -2.25 20.05 -12.62
N GLN A 565 -2.29 18.79 -13.05
CA GLN A 565 -1.23 17.81 -12.84
C GLN A 565 -1.07 16.95 -14.10
N ALA A 566 0.17 16.59 -14.43
CA ALA A 566 0.45 15.63 -15.50
C ALA A 566 0.00 14.23 -15.10
N VAL A 567 -0.52 13.47 -16.08
CA VAL A 567 -0.93 12.07 -15.91
C VAL A 567 -0.40 11.26 -17.09
N PRO A 568 0.90 10.88 -17.07
CA PRO A 568 1.62 10.36 -18.23
C PRO A 568 1.20 8.94 -18.64
N THR A 569 0.51 8.21 -17.77
CA THR A 569 0.13 6.81 -18.00
C THR A 569 -1.23 6.69 -18.68
N ALA A 570 -1.52 5.48 -19.18
CA ALA A 570 -2.79 5.22 -19.88
C ALA A 570 -4.01 5.23 -18.94
N ASN A 571 -3.83 5.14 -17.62
CA ASN A 571 -4.90 5.12 -16.62
C ASN A 571 -4.30 5.17 -15.21
N GLY A 572 -5.09 5.64 -14.25
CA GLY A 572 -4.70 5.75 -12.84
C GLY A 572 -5.68 6.64 -12.07
N ASN A 573 -5.22 7.17 -10.95
CA ASN A 573 -5.87 8.27 -10.25
C ASN A 573 -4.90 9.44 -10.07
N VAL A 574 -5.46 10.60 -9.70
CA VAL A 574 -4.73 11.86 -9.53
C VAL A 574 -5.44 12.68 -8.45
N ALA A 575 -4.68 13.21 -7.48
CA ALA A 575 -5.20 13.85 -6.28
C ALA A 575 -4.84 15.33 -6.24
N PHE A 576 -5.86 16.19 -6.09
CA PHE A 576 -5.70 17.64 -6.04
C PHE A 576 -6.01 18.18 -4.64
N ASN A 577 -5.03 18.86 -4.04
CA ASN A 577 -5.25 19.63 -2.83
C ASN A 577 -6.09 20.88 -3.14
N THR A 578 -7.21 21.04 -2.44
CA THR A 578 -8.18 22.11 -2.71
C THR A 578 -7.96 23.38 -1.87
N SER A 579 -6.87 23.50 -1.12
CA SER A 579 -6.51 24.72 -0.36
C SER A 579 -6.52 25.99 -1.23
N SER A 580 -5.99 25.87 -2.45
CA SER A 580 -5.97 26.93 -3.48
C SER A 580 -7.32 27.21 -4.14
N LEU A 581 -8.35 26.38 -3.89
CA LEU A 581 -9.68 26.50 -4.46
C LEU A 581 -10.63 27.18 -3.47
N SER A 582 -11.12 28.37 -3.82
CA SER A 582 -12.18 29.04 -3.06
C SER A 582 -13.47 28.18 -3.00
N PRO A 583 -14.23 28.17 -1.89
CA PRO A 583 -15.49 27.45 -1.81
C PRO A 583 -16.46 27.85 -2.92
N GLY A 584 -16.93 26.86 -3.68
CA GLY A 584 -17.58 27.09 -4.97
C GLY A 584 -17.72 25.81 -5.81
N ASN A 585 -18.21 25.95 -7.04
CA ASN A 585 -18.36 24.82 -7.97
C ASN A 585 -17.22 24.82 -8.99
N TYR A 586 -16.74 23.62 -9.34
CA TYR A 586 -15.62 23.38 -10.22
C TYR A 586 -15.89 22.26 -11.21
N THR A 587 -15.13 22.24 -12.30
CA THR A 587 -15.11 21.15 -13.29
C THR A 587 -13.69 20.64 -13.50
N ALA A 588 -13.54 19.31 -13.55
CA ALA A 588 -12.29 18.67 -13.94
C ALA A 588 -12.38 18.10 -15.36
N TYR A 589 -11.29 18.21 -16.12
CA TYR A 589 -11.13 17.65 -17.45
C TYR A 589 -9.85 16.84 -17.56
N PHE A 590 -9.91 15.73 -18.29
CA PHE A 590 -8.76 14.93 -18.71
C PHE A 590 -8.42 15.33 -20.14
N LEU A 591 -7.18 15.79 -20.37
CA LEU A 591 -6.79 16.54 -21.55
C LEU A 591 -5.59 15.87 -22.26
N TYR A 592 -5.62 15.91 -23.59
CA TYR A 592 -4.71 15.14 -24.43
C TYR A 592 -3.40 15.87 -24.74
N ASN A 593 -2.27 15.22 -24.45
CA ASN A 593 -0.96 15.46 -25.07
C ASN A 593 -0.51 16.93 -25.09
N ASN A 594 -0.39 17.57 -23.92
CA ASN A 594 -0.10 18.99 -23.69
C ASN A 594 -1.04 19.99 -24.41
N GLY A 595 -2.14 19.51 -24.98
CA GLY A 595 -3.19 20.32 -25.58
C GLY A 595 -4.44 20.38 -24.71
N TYR A 596 -5.42 21.18 -25.15
CA TYR A 596 -6.70 21.38 -24.47
C TYR A 596 -7.84 20.52 -25.04
N SER A 597 -7.52 19.52 -25.87
CA SER A 597 -8.50 18.57 -26.40
C SER A 597 -8.93 17.62 -25.28
N SER A 598 -10.20 17.68 -24.89
CA SER A 598 -10.76 16.80 -23.86
C SER A 598 -10.83 15.35 -24.31
N LEU A 599 -10.19 14.48 -23.53
CA LEU A 599 -10.36 13.03 -23.56
C LEU A 599 -11.64 12.64 -22.79
N ALA A 600 -11.83 13.22 -21.60
CA ALA A 600 -13.00 12.99 -20.75
C ALA A 600 -13.29 14.17 -19.81
N GLY A 601 -14.52 14.23 -19.31
CA GLY A 601 -15.06 15.34 -18.54
C GLY A 601 -16.08 16.18 -19.34
N PRO A 602 -16.66 17.24 -18.75
CA PRO A 602 -16.40 17.73 -17.40
C PRO A 602 -16.93 16.80 -16.30
N VAL A 603 -16.14 16.62 -15.24
CA VAL A 603 -16.62 16.07 -13.97
C VAL A 603 -16.89 17.24 -13.02
N ASN A 604 -18.14 17.43 -12.61
CA ASN A 604 -18.53 18.49 -11.69
C ASN A 604 -18.27 18.08 -10.23
N PHE A 605 -17.72 18.99 -9.44
CA PHE A 605 -17.64 18.87 -7.98
C PHE A 605 -17.77 20.24 -7.32
N SER A 606 -17.95 20.26 -6.00
CA SER A 606 -17.98 21.50 -5.21
C SER A 606 -16.93 21.48 -4.09
N VAL A 607 -16.27 22.61 -3.88
CA VAL A 607 -15.46 22.87 -2.69
C VAL A 607 -16.36 23.53 -1.64
N SER A 608 -16.45 22.96 -0.44
CA SER A 608 -17.18 23.56 0.68
C SER A 608 -16.26 24.43 1.54
N HIS A 609 -16.89 25.27 2.37
CA HIS A 609 -16.24 25.78 3.58
C HIS A 609 -15.91 24.64 4.56
#